data_AF-A0A975BDF6-F1
#
_entry.id   AF-A0A975BDF6-F1
#
_cell.length_a   1.000
_cell.length_b   1.000
_cell.length_c   1.000
_cell.angle_alpha   90.00
_cell.angle_beta   90.00
_cell.angle_gamma   90.00
#
_symmetry.space_group_name_H-M   'P 1'
#
loop_
_entity.id
_entity.type
_entity.pdbx_description
1 polymer ?
#
loop_
_entity_poly.entity_id
_entity_poly.type
_entity_poly.pdbx_seq_one_letter_code
_entity_poly.pdbx_strand_id
1 'polypeptide(L)' 'MTLQDVIDDIHALYEDLKVYERKYGILSETFYELYSNGIEPDNDDWVLDWSDWAGAYKLLIRRQE' A
#
# COMPACT_ATOMS: atom_id res chain seq x y z
N MET A 1 10.56 -14.51 -15.29
CA MET A 1 10.71 -13.68 -14.08
C MET A 1 12.07 -14.00 -13.49
N THR A 2 12.95 -13.02 -13.47
CA THR A 2 14.29 -13.06 -12.88
C THR A 2 14.28 -12.44 -11.49
N LEU A 3 15.34 -12.63 -10.71
CA LEU A 3 15.48 -11.96 -9.41
C LEU A 3 15.46 -10.44 -9.54
N GLN A 4 16.08 -9.89 -10.60
CA GLN A 4 16.10 -8.46 -10.85
C GLN A 4 14.69 -7.92 -11.09
N ASP A 5 13.86 -8.63 -11.86
CA ASP A 5 12.47 -8.24 -12.11
C ASP A 5 11.67 -8.14 -10.80
N VAL A 6 11.90 -9.04 -9.84
CA VAL A 6 11.22 -9.01 -8.54
C VAL A 6 11.68 -7.83 -7.68
N ILE A 7 12.98 -7.53 -7.70
CA ILE A 7 13.55 -6.38 -6.97
C ILE A 7 13.01 -5.06 -7.55
N ASP A 8 12.95 -4.95 -8.87
CA ASP A 8 12.43 -3.76 -9.56
C ASP A 8 10.92 -3.58 -9.26
N ASP A 9 10.13 -4.66 -9.27
CA ASP A 9 8.72 -4.65 -8.86
C ASP A 9 8.56 -4.18 -7.41
N ILE A 10 9.39 -4.67 -6.48
CA ILE A 10 9.36 -4.25 -5.06
C ILE A 10 9.67 -2.75 -4.94
N HIS A 11 10.67 -2.25 -5.65
CA HIS A 11 11.00 -0.82 -5.64
C HIS A 11 9.88 0.04 -6.21
N ALA A 12 9.25 -0.39 -7.31
CA ALA A 12 8.09 0.31 -7.87
C ALA A 12 6.94 0.39 -6.86
N LEU A 13 6.62 -0.71 -6.19
CA LEU A 13 5.58 -0.76 -5.16
C LEU A 13 5.89 0.17 -3.98
N TYR A 14 7.15 0.25 -3.53
CA TYR A 14 7.53 1.20 -2.49
C TYR A 14 7.33 2.66 -2.90
N GLU A 15 7.63 3.01 -4.15
CA GLU A 15 7.40 4.38 -4.64
C GLU A 15 5.91 4.71 -4.76
N ASP A 16 5.09 3.76 -5.21
CA ASP A 16 3.64 3.92 -5.27
C ASP A 16 3.04 4.14 -3.86
N LEU A 17 3.46 3.32 -2.90
CA LEU A 17 3.02 3.43 -1.51
C LEU A 17 3.38 4.78 -0.88
N LYS A 18 4.59 5.29 -1.16
CA LYS A 18 5.03 6.62 -0.68
C LYS A 18 4.12 7.76 -1.15
N VAL A 19 3.46 7.62 -2.30
CA VAL A 19 2.50 8.65 -2.77
C VAL A 19 1.35 8.77 -1.79
N TYR A 20 0.76 7.63 -1.38
CA TYR A 20 -0.32 7.60 -0.41
C TYR A 20 0.14 8.04 0.98
N GLU A 21 1.30 7.56 1.44
CA GLU A 21 1.86 7.95 2.75
C GLU A 21 2.09 9.46 2.84
N ARG A 22 2.58 10.09 1.76
CA ARG A 22 2.75 11.55 1.71
C ARG A 22 1.42 12.30 1.64
N LYS A 23 0.44 11.75 0.91
CA LYS A 23 -0.89 12.36 0.74
C LYS A 23 -1.67 12.35 2.06
N TYR A 24 -1.59 11.26 2.82
CA TYR A 24 -2.43 11.02 3.99
C TYR A 24 -1.69 11.12 5.33
N GLY A 25 -0.36 11.13 5.32
CA GLY A 25 0.47 11.29 6.53
C GLY A 25 0.49 10.06 7.44
N ILE A 26 0.17 8.88 6.91
CA ILE A 26 0.11 7.61 7.65
C ILE A 26 1.01 6.60 6.93
N LEU A 27 1.70 5.74 7.68
CA LEU A 27 2.50 4.65 7.12
C LEU A 27 1.59 3.56 6.51
N SER A 28 2.02 2.97 5.39
CA SER A 28 1.25 1.92 4.71
C SER A 28 0.97 0.71 5.60
N GLU A 29 1.88 0.37 6.51
CA GLU A 29 1.69 -0.69 7.50
C GLU A 29 0.53 -0.38 8.46
N THR A 30 0.52 0.81 9.08
CA THR A 30 -0.54 1.26 9.98
C THR A 30 -1.87 1.36 9.25
N PHE A 31 -1.86 1.92 8.04
CA PHE A 31 -3.04 1.96 7.18
C PHE A 31 -3.58 0.55 6.91
N TYR A 32 -2.72 -0.40 6.54
CA TYR A 32 -3.15 -1.75 6.20
C TYR A 32 -3.67 -2.55 7.40
N GLU A 33 -3.15 -2.29 8.60
CA GLU A 33 -3.70 -2.83 9.84
C GLU A 33 -5.13 -2.36 10.07
N LEU A 34 -5.39 -1.05 9.93
CA LEU A 34 -6.75 -0.49 10.04
C LEU A 34 -7.68 -1.07 8.98
N TYR A 35 -7.22 -1.12 7.72
CA TYR A 35 -7.95 -1.73 6.61
C TYR A 35 -8.32 -3.19 6.91
N SER A 36 -7.37 -3.99 7.41
CA SER A 36 -7.57 -5.41 7.72
C SER A 36 -8.54 -5.65 8.88
N ASN A 37 -8.66 -4.67 9.79
CA ASN A 37 -9.63 -4.68 10.88
C ASN A 37 -11.03 -4.16 10.47
N GLY A 38 -11.21 -3.75 9.20
CA GLY A 38 -12.47 -3.17 8.72
C GLY A 38 -12.75 -1.78 9.28
N ILE A 39 -11.70 -1.06 9.70
CA ILE A 39 -11.81 0.33 10.14
C ILE A 39 -11.72 1.19 8.89
N GLU A 40 -12.84 1.82 8.53
CA GLU A 40 -12.90 2.78 7.44
C GLU A 40 -12.42 4.17 7.93
N PRO A 41 -11.77 4.96 7.06
CA PRO A 41 -11.40 6.32 7.41
C PRO A 41 -12.64 7.20 7.54
N ASP A 42 -12.63 8.12 8.51
CA ASP A 42 -13.73 9.07 8.73
C ASP A 42 -13.92 10.07 7.57
N ASN A 43 -12.95 10.14 6.65
CA ASN A 43 -12.96 11.06 5.52
C ASN A 43 -13.28 10.32 4.21
N ASP A 44 -14.40 10.66 3.59
CA ASP A 44 -14.87 10.11 2.31
C ASP A 44 -13.86 10.29 1.16
N ASP A 45 -12.98 11.32 1.21
CA ASP A 45 -11.94 11.56 0.20
C ASP A 45 -10.90 10.42 0.11
N TRP A 46 -10.86 9.55 1.12
CA TRP A 46 -9.92 8.44 1.21
C TRP A 46 -10.45 7.19 0.55
N VAL A 47 -11.78 7.02 0.47
CA VAL A 47 -12.45 5.77 0.06
C VAL A 47 -11.98 5.27 -1.31
N LEU A 48 -11.72 6.17 -2.25
CA LEU A 48 -11.21 5.84 -3.58
C LEU A 48 -9.78 5.28 -3.53
N ASP A 49 -8.87 5.97 -2.85
CA ASP A 49 -7.48 5.56 -2.72
C ASP A 49 -7.31 4.37 -1.74
N TRP A 50 -8.28 4.16 -0.85
CA TRP A 50 -8.26 3.16 0.22
C TRP A 50 -8.09 1.74 -0.33
N SER A 51 -8.85 1.38 -1.36
CA SER A 51 -8.76 0.03 -1.94
C SER A 51 -7.48 -0.17 -2.75
N ASP A 52 -7.05 0.86 -3.48
CA ASP A 52 -5.84 0.81 -4.31
C ASP A 52 -4.58 0.73 -3.44
N TRP A 53 -4.52 1.50 -2.35
CA TRP A 53 -3.43 1.46 -1.38
C TRP A 53 -3.34 0.09 -0.70
N ALA A 54 -4.46 -0.48 -0.27
CA ALA A 54 -4.50 -1.83 0.32
C ALA A 54 -4.04 -2.90 -0.67
N GLY A 55 -4.44 -2.78 -1.94
CA GLY A 55 -4.00 -3.67 -3.02
C GLY A 55 -2.49 -3.61 -3.25
N ALA A 56 -1.93 -2.41 -3.34
CA ALA A 56 -0.49 -2.18 -3.52
C ALA A 56 0.32 -2.76 -2.35
N TYR A 57 -0.10 -2.52 -1.10
CA TYR A 57 0.61 -3.02 0.07
C TYR A 57 0.54 -4.55 0.19
N LYS A 58 -0.63 -5.14 -0.09
CA LYS A 58 -0.78 -6.60 -0.12
C LYS A 58 0.08 -7.26 -1.19
N LEU A 59 0.21 -6.61 -2.36
CA LEU A 59 1.09 -7.08 -3.41
C LEU A 59 2.56 -7.01 -2.98
N LEU A 60 2.98 -5.93 -2.31
CA LEU A 60 4.33 -5.79 -1.76
C LEU A 60 4.67 -6.95 -0.82
N ILE A 61 3.82 -7.23 0.17
CA ILE A 61 4.03 -8.35 1.12
C ILE A 61 4.23 -9.66 0.35
N ARG A 62 3.35 -9.96 -0.61
CA ARG A 62 3.43 -11.21 -1.40
C ARG A 62 4.72 -11.34 -2.21
N ARG A 63 5.34 -10.23 -2.62
CA ARG A 63 6.62 -10.25 -3.37
C ARG A 63 7.83 -10.42 -2.46
N GLN A 64 7.68 -10.19 -1.16
CA GLN A 64 8.73 -10.31 -0.15
C GLN A 64 8.78 -11.70 0.51
N GLU A 65 7.69 -12.47 0.43
CA GLU A 65 7.59 -13.88 0.84
C GLU A 65 8.34 -14.84 -0.11
#